data_AF-A0A2V9QUX3-F1
#
_entry.id   AF-A0A2V9QUX3-F1
#
_cell.length_a   1.000
_cell.length_b   1.000
_cell.length_c   1.000
_cell.angle_alpha   90.00
_cell.angle_beta   90.00
_cell.angle_gamma   90.00
#
_symmetry.space_group_name_H-M   'P 1'
#
loop_
_entity.id
_entity.type
_entity.pdbx_description
1 polymer ?
#
loop_
_entity_poly.entity_id
_entity_poly.type
_entity_poly.pdbx_seq_one_letter_code
_entity_poly.pdbx_strand_id
1 'polypeptide(L)'
;MQASPSAPHVDLLIDNTTQASNLAYGNTTGYLTVKVGNRRLDAVPVNSTSAILDLSVPITENGNTTVLLTGSTGSIKSLTLTDGGTTSTTGDGYVRVLNASVSMGAADVYIVAAGSGITGVTPVATGLVLNQSAGYHLTPAGNYEVLMTSPGTSSVLLDSGPINLASGENWTFIALDGAGGGFSFSLLKDQ
;
A
#
# COMPACT_ATOMS: atom_id res chain seq x y z
N MET A 1 2.05 0.18 8.15
CA MET A 1 1.77 -1.20 7.67
C MET A 1 3.05 -2.02 7.67
N GLN A 2 2.98 -3.28 8.06
CA GLN A 2 4.07 -4.24 7.86
C GLN A 2 3.84 -4.93 6.50
N ALA A 3 4.65 -4.61 5.50
CA ALA A 3 4.57 -5.14 4.13
C ALA A 3 5.88 -5.82 3.68
N SER A 4 6.75 -6.19 4.62
CA SER A 4 7.97 -6.94 4.36
C SER A 4 7.74 -8.40 4.80
N PRO A 5 7.66 -9.36 3.84
CA PRO A 5 7.43 -10.76 4.18
C PRO A 5 8.60 -11.39 4.95
N SER A 6 9.77 -10.73 4.93
CA SER A 6 10.98 -11.16 5.62
C SER A 6 11.19 -10.51 6.99
N ALA A 7 10.45 -9.45 7.30
CA ALA A 7 10.54 -8.81 8.60
C ALA A 7 9.79 -9.65 9.65
N PRO A 8 10.34 -9.78 10.88
CA PRO A 8 9.60 -10.40 11.97
C PRO A 8 8.37 -9.56 12.33
N HIS A 9 7.57 -10.06 13.28
CA HIS A 9 6.57 -9.22 13.91
C HIS A 9 7.26 -8.07 14.64
N VAL A 10 6.70 -6.86 14.52
CA VAL A 10 7.28 -5.65 15.07
C VAL A 10 6.33 -4.93 16.01
N ASP A 11 6.89 -4.34 17.04
CA ASP A 11 6.28 -3.24 17.77
C ASP A 11 6.60 -1.94 17.00
N LEU A 12 5.58 -1.10 16.83
CA LEU A 12 5.71 0.22 16.22
C LEU A 12 5.66 1.28 17.31
N LEU A 13 6.66 2.14 17.33
CA LEU A 13 6.79 3.22 18.30
C LEU A 13 6.80 4.56 17.58
N ILE A 14 6.15 5.55 18.19
CA ILE A 14 6.26 6.95 17.79
C ILE A 14 6.84 7.71 18.99
N ASP A 15 7.94 8.43 18.76
CA ASP A 15 8.66 9.18 19.79
C ASP A 15 8.95 8.32 21.04
N ASN A 16 9.47 7.11 20.82
CA ASN A 16 9.74 6.07 21.84
C ASN A 16 8.52 5.55 22.61
N THR A 17 7.30 5.86 22.16
CA THR A 17 6.05 5.35 22.76
C THR A 17 5.41 4.32 21.85
N THR A 18 5.21 3.09 22.33
CA THR A 18 4.53 2.01 21.59
C THR A 18 3.11 2.40 21.21
N GLN A 19 2.81 2.34 19.92
CA GLN A 19 1.49 2.62 19.34
C GLN A 19 0.78 1.34 18.90
N ALA A 20 1.54 0.35 18.46
CA ALA A 20 1.04 -0.96 18.11
C ALA A 20 2.07 -2.02 18.50
N SER A 21 1.60 -3.16 18.98
CA SER A 21 2.46 -4.28 19.36
C SER A 21 2.21 -5.49 18.49
N ASN A 22 3.26 -6.27 18.25
CA ASN A 22 3.18 -7.55 17.54
C ASN A 22 2.49 -7.43 16.16
N LEU A 23 2.78 -6.37 15.41
CA LEU A 23 2.25 -6.16 14.07
C LEU A 23 2.86 -7.16 13.09
N ALA A 24 2.02 -8.05 12.58
CA ALA A 24 2.40 -9.10 11.63
C ALA A 24 2.39 -8.58 10.18
N TYR A 25 3.08 -9.31 9.28
CA TYR A 25 3.06 -9.06 7.84
C TYR A 25 1.64 -9.02 7.27
N GLY A 26 1.38 -8.07 6.38
CA GLY A 26 0.07 -7.79 5.79
C GLY A 26 -0.84 -6.92 6.67
N ASN A 27 -0.51 -6.72 7.96
CA ASN A 27 -1.35 -5.93 8.85
C ASN A 27 -0.95 -4.45 8.89
N THR A 28 -1.94 -3.61 9.20
CA THR A 28 -1.80 -2.17 9.40
C THR A 28 -2.24 -1.77 10.80
N THR A 29 -1.73 -0.65 11.29
CA THR A 29 -2.18 -0.01 12.53
C THR A 29 -3.51 0.71 12.37
N GLY A 30 -3.94 0.94 11.12
CA GLY A 30 -4.87 2.03 10.81
C GLY A 30 -4.20 3.40 11.00
N TYR A 31 -4.97 4.46 10.85
CA TYR A 31 -4.48 5.81 11.12
C TYR A 31 -4.45 6.09 12.62
N LEU A 32 -3.35 6.73 13.04
CA LEU A 32 -3.13 7.16 14.40
C LEU A 32 -3.05 8.68 14.42
N THR A 33 -3.73 9.33 15.37
CA THR A 33 -3.61 10.76 15.55
C THR A 33 -2.28 11.08 16.22
N VAL A 34 -1.43 11.85 15.55
CA VAL A 34 -0.11 12.26 16.04
C VAL A 34 -0.02 13.78 16.00
N LYS A 35 0.70 14.36 16.96
CA LYS A 35 0.96 15.81 16.96
C LYS A 35 1.77 16.21 15.73
N VAL A 36 1.49 17.39 15.17
CA VAL A 36 2.25 17.95 14.04
C VAL A 36 3.75 18.12 14.36
N GLY A 37 4.58 18.17 13.32
CA GLY A 37 6.04 18.26 13.39
C GLY A 37 6.73 16.96 12.97
N ASN A 38 8.06 16.95 13.05
CA ASN A 38 8.85 15.74 12.77
C ASN A 38 8.68 14.74 13.91
N ARG A 39 8.30 13.50 13.57
CA ARG A 39 8.06 12.41 14.50
C ARG A 39 8.99 11.26 14.21
N ARG A 40 9.60 10.71 15.25
CA ARG A 40 10.44 9.52 15.10
C ARG A 40 9.55 8.29 15.10
N LEU A 41 9.56 7.55 14.02
CA LEU A 41 8.86 6.28 13.86
C LEU A 41 9.91 5.16 13.88
N ASP A 42 9.76 4.26 14.85
CA ASP A 42 10.60 3.07 14.99
C ASP A 42 9.77 1.80 14.75
N ALA A 43 10.36 0.81 14.07
CA ALA A 43 9.85 -0.56 14.07
C ALA A 43 10.88 -1.47 14.73
N VAL A 44 10.49 -2.10 15.84
CA VAL A 44 11.36 -2.93 16.67
C VAL A 44 10.80 -4.36 16.68
N PRO A 45 11.57 -5.40 16.34
CA PRO A 45 11.09 -6.77 16.50
C PRO A 45 10.67 -7.07 17.94
N VAL A 46 9.56 -7.78 18.16
CA VAL A 46 8.93 -8.00 19.49
C VAL A 46 9.89 -8.53 20.58
N ASN A 47 10.95 -9.24 20.20
CA ASN A 47 11.95 -9.80 21.11
C ASN A 47 13.34 -9.16 20.96
N SER A 48 13.38 -7.90 20.53
CA SER A 48 14.60 -7.12 20.27
C SER A 48 14.51 -5.77 20.98
N THR A 49 15.66 -5.16 21.22
CA THR A 49 15.78 -3.75 21.61
C THR A 49 16.32 -2.86 20.49
N SER A 50 16.82 -3.47 19.42
CA SER A 50 17.32 -2.79 18.23
C SER A 50 16.21 -2.65 17.19
N ALA A 51 15.97 -1.42 16.74
CA ALA A 51 15.03 -1.14 15.66
C ALA A 51 15.57 -1.64 14.32
N ILE A 52 14.68 -2.19 13.48
CA ILE A 52 14.95 -2.54 12.08
C ILE A 52 14.53 -1.44 11.11
N LEU A 53 13.80 -0.44 11.61
CA LEU A 53 13.49 0.81 10.95
C LEU A 53 13.53 1.93 11.99
N ASP A 54 14.18 3.03 11.65
CA ASP A 54 14.20 4.29 12.40
C ASP A 54 14.09 5.42 11.36
N LEU A 55 12.98 6.16 11.39
CA LEU A 55 12.67 7.19 10.40
C LEU A 55 12.10 8.43 11.08
N SER A 56 12.58 9.61 10.65
CA SER A 56 11.92 10.88 10.96
C SER A 56 10.87 11.19 9.89
N VAL A 57 9.60 11.25 10.28
CA VAL A 57 8.47 11.52 9.39
C VAL A 57 7.91 12.92 9.68
N PRO A 58 7.86 13.82 8.69
CA PRO A 58 7.22 15.12 8.87
C PRO A 58 5.70 14.98 8.87
N ILE A 59 5.05 15.29 9.98
CA ILE A 59 3.59 15.31 10.10
C ILE A 59 3.09 16.75 9.98
N THR A 60 2.26 17.02 8.99
CA THR A 60 1.64 18.32 8.76
C THR A 60 0.23 18.38 9.35
N GLU A 61 -0.27 19.60 9.57
CA GLU A 61 -1.67 19.80 9.94
C GLU A 61 -2.59 19.27 8.82
N ASN A 62 -3.63 18.51 9.21
CA ASN A 62 -4.58 17.85 8.30
C ASN A 62 -3.95 16.95 7.22
N GLY A 63 -2.68 16.57 7.36
CA GLY A 63 -2.00 15.66 6.45
C GLY A 63 -2.10 14.22 6.95
N ASN A 64 -2.38 13.30 6.02
CA ASN A 64 -2.39 11.87 6.28
C ASN A 64 -1.19 11.20 5.61
N THR A 65 -0.61 10.21 6.27
CA THR A 65 0.60 9.54 5.79
C THR A 65 0.56 8.07 6.14
N THR A 66 0.79 7.23 5.13
CA THR A 66 0.96 5.79 5.30
C THR A 66 2.43 5.44 5.18
N VAL A 67 3.00 4.86 6.24
CA VAL A 67 4.35 4.28 6.20
C VAL A 67 4.26 2.76 6.10
N LEU A 68 4.97 2.19 5.15
CA LEU A 68 5.10 0.77 4.94
C LEU A 68 6.52 0.32 5.27
N LEU A 69 6.65 -0.76 6.04
CA LEU A 69 7.89 -1.53 6.14
C LEU A 69 7.93 -2.50 4.97
N THR A 70 8.88 -2.41 4.05
CA THR A 70 8.95 -3.22 2.82
C THR A 70 10.33 -3.84 2.63
N GLY A 71 10.51 -4.62 1.57
CA GLY A 71 11.79 -5.24 1.20
C GLY A 71 11.98 -6.63 1.80
N SER A 72 13.13 -7.25 1.51
CA SER A 72 13.48 -8.62 1.88
C SER A 72 14.53 -8.67 3.00
N THR A 73 14.87 -9.87 3.47
CA THR A 73 15.92 -10.08 4.49
C THR A 73 17.21 -9.36 4.13
N GLY A 74 17.74 -8.57 5.07
CA GLY A 74 18.98 -7.79 4.87
C GLY A 74 18.80 -6.54 3.98
N SER A 75 17.59 -6.25 3.53
CA SER A 75 17.25 -5.06 2.72
C SER A 75 15.86 -4.52 3.06
N ILE A 76 15.51 -4.58 4.35
CA ILE A 76 14.29 -3.96 4.88
C ILE A 76 14.40 -2.44 4.73
N LYS A 77 13.33 -1.81 4.24
CA LYS A 77 13.24 -0.37 3.99
C LYS A 77 11.90 0.16 4.46
N SER A 78 11.78 1.48 4.55
CA SER A 78 10.50 2.15 4.59
C SER A 78 10.11 2.68 3.22
N LEU A 79 8.81 2.72 2.98
CA LEU A 79 8.18 3.55 1.96
C LEU A 79 7.15 4.43 2.64
N THR A 80 7.17 5.72 2.35
CA THR A 80 6.21 6.69 2.88
C THR A 80 5.34 7.19 1.75
N LEU A 81 4.03 7.13 1.94
CA LEU A 81 3.01 7.65 1.04
C LEU A 81 2.33 8.84 1.71
N THR A 82 2.22 9.96 1.00
CA THR A 82 1.30 11.03 1.39
C THR A 82 -0.09 10.65 0.91
N ASP A 83 -1.06 10.70 1.79
CA ASP A 83 -2.43 10.26 1.52
C ASP A 83 -3.34 11.47 1.28
N GLY A 84 -4.29 11.31 0.36
CA GLY A 84 -5.19 12.38 -0.04
C GLY A 84 -4.54 13.44 -0.93
N GLY A 85 -4.98 14.70 -0.79
CA GLY A 85 -4.57 15.82 -1.66
C GLY A 85 -5.24 15.83 -3.03
N THR A 86 -6.17 14.90 -3.28
CA THR A 86 -7.02 14.87 -4.46
C THR A 86 -8.29 15.68 -4.20
N THR A 87 -8.62 16.61 -5.10
CA THR A 87 -9.88 17.36 -4.99
C THR A 87 -11.02 16.43 -5.36
N SER A 88 -11.92 16.13 -4.42
CA SER A 88 -13.09 15.28 -4.69
C SER A 88 -13.92 15.86 -5.85
N THR A 89 -14.06 15.10 -6.93
CA THR A 89 -15.04 15.36 -7.98
C THR A 89 -16.31 14.59 -7.65
N THR A 90 -17.45 15.29 -7.70
CA THR A 90 -18.76 14.70 -7.44
C THR A 90 -19.00 13.50 -8.36
N GLY A 91 -19.22 12.31 -7.81
CA GLY A 91 -19.52 11.08 -8.56
C GLY A 91 -18.36 10.09 -8.72
N ASP A 92 -17.13 10.48 -8.40
CA ASP A 92 -15.94 9.63 -8.56
C ASP A 92 -15.23 9.40 -7.22
N GLY A 93 -14.29 8.45 -7.21
CA GLY A 93 -13.29 8.28 -6.16
C GLY A 93 -11.90 8.09 -6.77
N TYR A 94 -10.90 7.76 -5.95
CA TYR A 94 -9.53 7.54 -6.40
C TYR A 94 -8.99 6.21 -5.91
N VAL A 95 -8.22 5.56 -6.79
CA VAL A 95 -7.52 4.32 -6.49
C VAL A 95 -6.04 4.52 -6.80
N ARG A 96 -5.20 4.26 -5.80
CA ARG A 96 -3.74 4.22 -5.94
C ARG A 96 -3.28 2.79 -5.85
N VAL A 97 -2.41 2.38 -6.77
CA VAL A 97 -1.80 1.04 -6.75
C VAL A 97 -0.33 1.17 -6.36
N LEU A 98 0.10 0.33 -5.42
CA LEU A 98 1.49 0.19 -4.97
C LEU A 98 1.91 -1.27 -5.12
N ASN A 99 3.08 -1.51 -5.73
CA ASN A 99 3.72 -2.80 -5.69
C ASN A 99 4.68 -2.89 -4.48
N ALA A 100 4.30 -3.62 -3.42
CA ALA A 100 5.15 -3.93 -2.28
C ALA A 100 5.62 -5.40 -2.25
N SER A 101 5.28 -6.18 -3.28
CA SER A 101 5.70 -7.58 -3.42
C SER A 101 7.17 -7.64 -3.83
N VAL A 102 7.98 -8.38 -3.07
CA VAL A 102 9.39 -8.56 -3.41
C VAL A 102 9.59 -9.61 -4.50
N SER A 103 8.62 -10.48 -4.73
CA SER A 103 8.71 -11.58 -5.71
C SER A 103 7.96 -11.34 -7.02
N MET A 104 7.05 -10.36 -7.11
CA MET A 104 6.23 -10.11 -8.31
C MET A 104 7.03 -9.62 -9.52
N GLY A 105 8.13 -8.91 -9.27
CA GLY A 105 8.83 -8.17 -10.33
C GLY A 105 8.00 -6.99 -10.83
N ALA A 106 8.27 -6.56 -12.07
CA ALA A 106 7.53 -5.50 -12.73
C ALA A 106 6.14 -6.00 -13.15
N ALA A 107 5.11 -5.16 -13.06
CA ALA A 107 3.76 -5.52 -13.49
C ALA A 107 3.01 -4.34 -14.13
N ASP A 108 2.17 -4.62 -15.11
CA ASP A 108 1.23 -3.63 -15.66
C ASP A 108 -0.02 -3.59 -14.78
N VAL A 109 -0.58 -2.40 -14.57
CA VAL A 109 -1.71 -2.16 -13.66
C VAL A 109 -2.94 -1.76 -14.46
N TYR A 110 -4.06 -2.38 -14.14
CA TYR A 110 -5.37 -2.10 -14.71
C TYR A 110 -6.35 -1.78 -13.59
N ILE A 111 -7.20 -0.79 -13.83
CA ILE A 111 -8.36 -0.47 -12.99
C ILE A 111 -9.55 -0.48 -13.94
N VAL A 112 -10.43 -1.47 -13.79
CA VAL A 112 -11.54 -1.72 -14.72
C VAL A 112 -12.84 -1.98 -13.97
N ALA A 113 -13.98 -1.86 -14.65
CA ALA A 113 -15.26 -2.26 -14.06
C ALA A 113 -15.24 -3.77 -13.74
N ALA A 114 -15.80 -4.16 -12.60
CA ALA A 114 -15.75 -5.55 -12.17
C ALA A 114 -16.34 -6.49 -13.23
N GLY A 115 -15.57 -7.50 -13.63
CA GLY A 115 -15.95 -8.51 -14.63
C GLY A 115 -15.82 -8.07 -16.11
N SER A 116 -15.32 -6.87 -16.43
CA SER A 116 -15.15 -6.44 -17.83
C SER A 116 -13.92 -7.05 -18.52
N GLY A 117 -12.95 -7.56 -17.74
CA GLY A 117 -11.66 -8.02 -18.26
C GLY A 117 -10.75 -6.88 -18.76
N ILE A 118 -9.60 -7.26 -19.33
CA ILE A 118 -8.51 -6.32 -19.71
C ILE A 118 -8.11 -6.38 -21.20
N THR A 119 -8.78 -7.20 -22.01
CA THR A 119 -8.47 -7.32 -23.44
C THR A 119 -8.76 -6.01 -24.18
N GLY A 120 -7.74 -5.42 -24.81
CA GLY A 120 -7.86 -4.13 -25.52
C GLY A 120 -7.89 -2.91 -24.60
N VAL A 121 -7.74 -3.09 -23.29
CA VAL A 121 -7.64 -2.00 -22.31
C VAL A 121 -6.18 -1.55 -22.22
N THR A 122 -5.95 -0.24 -22.14
CA THR A 122 -4.63 0.31 -21.85
C THR A 122 -4.39 0.29 -20.33
N PRO A 123 -3.24 -0.23 -19.84
CA PRO A 123 -2.88 -0.14 -18.43
C PRO A 123 -2.87 1.30 -17.94
N VAL A 124 -3.27 1.53 -16.69
CA VAL A 124 -3.14 2.84 -16.03
C VAL A 124 -1.68 3.13 -15.64
N ALA A 125 -0.88 2.08 -15.45
CA ALA A 125 0.56 2.14 -15.31
C ALA A 125 1.20 0.88 -15.90
N THR A 126 2.42 1.01 -16.44
CA THR A 126 3.16 -0.11 -17.04
C THR A 126 4.45 -0.38 -16.27
N GLY A 127 4.79 -1.65 -16.06
CA GLY A 127 6.06 -2.06 -15.46
C GLY A 127 6.30 -1.54 -14.05
N LEU A 128 5.26 -1.44 -13.22
CA LEU A 128 5.34 -0.99 -11.82
C LEU A 128 6.16 -1.97 -10.98
N VAL A 129 7.33 -1.56 -10.51
CA VAL A 129 8.26 -2.41 -9.73
C VAL A 129 8.10 -2.24 -8.22
N LEU A 130 8.79 -3.08 -7.43
CA LEU A 130 8.84 -3.00 -5.97
C LEU A 130 9.07 -1.56 -5.47
N ASN A 131 8.25 -1.15 -4.50
CA ASN A 131 8.20 0.15 -3.85
C ASN A 131 7.80 1.32 -4.77
N GLN A 132 7.22 1.06 -5.95
CA GLN A 132 6.64 2.11 -6.80
C GLN A 132 5.12 2.15 -6.70
N SER A 133 4.60 3.37 -6.75
CA SER A 133 3.16 3.63 -6.87
C SER A 133 2.81 4.19 -8.24
N ALA A 134 1.67 3.77 -8.77
CA ALA A 134 1.06 4.34 -9.97
C ALA A 134 0.45 5.75 -9.74
N GLY A 135 0.42 6.22 -8.49
CA GLY A 135 -0.31 7.44 -8.11
C GLY A 135 -1.82 7.19 -8.04
N TYR A 136 -2.58 8.22 -7.64
CA TYR A 136 -4.04 8.15 -7.60
C TYR A 136 -4.63 8.27 -9.01
N HIS A 137 -5.42 7.28 -9.40
CA HIS A 137 -6.22 7.29 -10.61
C HIS A 137 -7.69 7.59 -10.27
N LEU A 138 -8.24 8.60 -10.93
CA LEU A 138 -9.66 8.93 -10.83
C LEU A 138 -10.48 7.78 -11.42
N THR A 139 -11.39 7.24 -10.64
CA THR A 139 -12.19 6.07 -11.00
C THR A 139 -13.65 6.35 -10.66
N PRO A 140 -14.60 6.11 -11.59
CA PRO A 140 -16.02 6.28 -11.30
C PRO A 140 -16.45 5.46 -10.08
N ALA A 141 -17.30 6.04 -9.23
CA ALA A 141 -17.85 5.29 -8.10
C ALA A 141 -18.65 4.08 -8.60
N GLY A 142 -18.52 2.94 -7.92
CA GLY A 142 -19.10 1.68 -8.34
C GLY A 142 -18.21 0.48 -8.02
N ASN A 143 -18.50 -0.66 -8.65
CA ASN A 143 -17.71 -1.87 -8.48
C ASN A 143 -16.62 -1.96 -9.55
N TYR A 144 -15.38 -2.12 -9.10
CA TYR A 144 -14.20 -2.19 -9.96
C TYR A 144 -13.27 -3.32 -9.52
N GLU A 145 -12.30 -3.64 -10.38
CA GLU A 145 -11.23 -4.59 -10.11
C GLU A 145 -9.89 -3.89 -10.36
N VAL A 146 -8.91 -4.15 -9.49
CA VAL A 146 -7.50 -3.88 -9.74
C VAL A 146 -6.85 -5.17 -10.19
N LEU A 147 -6.30 -5.16 -11.40
CA LEU A 147 -5.53 -6.29 -11.92
C LEU A 147 -4.08 -5.87 -12.13
N MET A 148 -3.17 -6.76 -11.81
CA MET A 148 -1.76 -6.64 -12.14
C MET A 148 -1.34 -7.81 -13.04
N THR A 149 -0.66 -7.53 -14.15
CA THR A 149 -0.26 -8.55 -15.12
C THR A 149 1.25 -8.57 -15.36
N SER A 150 1.75 -9.66 -15.95
CA SER A 150 3.10 -9.67 -16.51
C SER A 150 3.22 -8.62 -17.62
N PRO A 151 4.28 -7.78 -17.63
CA PRO A 151 4.37 -6.63 -18.53
C PRO A 151 4.19 -6.97 -20.00
N GLY A 152 3.36 -6.18 -20.70
CA GLY A 152 3.07 -6.36 -22.12
C GLY A 152 2.17 -7.55 -22.45
N THR A 153 1.56 -8.19 -21.44
CA THR A 153 0.69 -9.36 -21.62
C THR A 153 -0.62 -9.24 -20.83
N SER A 154 -1.59 -10.09 -21.14
CA SER A 154 -2.82 -10.25 -20.35
C SER A 154 -2.72 -11.36 -19.29
N SER A 155 -1.51 -11.83 -18.97
CA SER A 155 -1.31 -12.86 -17.94
C SER A 155 -1.46 -12.23 -16.56
N VAL A 156 -2.60 -12.47 -15.90
CA VAL A 156 -2.91 -11.93 -14.58
C VAL A 156 -2.01 -12.57 -13.52
N LEU A 157 -1.32 -11.73 -12.75
CA LEU A 157 -0.54 -12.10 -11.58
C LEU A 157 -1.38 -11.96 -10.30
N LEU A 158 -2.16 -10.88 -10.24
CA LEU A 158 -2.99 -10.54 -9.08
C LEU A 158 -4.28 -9.87 -9.56
N ASP A 159 -5.38 -10.26 -8.95
CA ASP A 159 -6.71 -9.71 -9.17
C ASP A 159 -7.34 -9.45 -7.81
N SER A 160 -7.85 -8.24 -7.61
CA SER A 160 -8.53 -7.87 -6.37
C SER A 160 -9.88 -8.57 -6.18
N GLY A 161 -10.50 -9.02 -7.27
CA GLY A 161 -11.94 -9.20 -7.33
C GLY A 161 -12.69 -7.88 -7.13
N PRO A 162 -14.03 -7.91 -7.07
CA PRO A 162 -14.84 -6.69 -7.00
C PRO A 162 -14.59 -5.90 -5.70
N ILE A 163 -14.17 -4.64 -5.86
CA ILE A 163 -14.08 -3.65 -4.79
C ILE A 163 -15.17 -2.59 -5.04
N ASN A 164 -15.88 -2.20 -3.98
CA ASN A 164 -16.83 -1.10 -4.05
C ASN A 164 -16.15 0.23 -3.72
N LEU A 165 -16.08 1.14 -4.69
CA LEU A 165 -15.62 2.51 -4.52
C LEU A 165 -16.82 3.43 -4.31
N ALA A 166 -16.95 4.05 -3.14
CA ALA A 166 -17.92 5.12 -2.96
C ALA A 166 -17.34 6.46 -3.46
N SER A 167 -18.24 7.39 -3.81
CA SER A 167 -17.81 8.72 -4.25
C SER A 167 -17.09 9.46 -3.12
N GLY A 168 -15.99 10.13 -3.47
CA GLY A 168 -15.13 10.87 -2.56
C GLY A 168 -14.14 10.01 -1.78
N GLU A 169 -14.12 8.69 -1.96
CA GLU A 169 -13.15 7.83 -1.29
C GLU A 169 -11.81 7.79 -2.02
N ASN A 170 -10.74 7.68 -1.25
CA ASN A 170 -9.40 7.41 -1.70
C ASN A 170 -8.98 6.05 -1.17
N TRP A 171 -8.54 5.15 -2.04
CA TRP A 171 -8.08 3.82 -1.65
C TRP A 171 -6.68 3.56 -2.16
N THR A 172 -5.85 2.90 -1.34
CA THR A 172 -4.55 2.37 -1.74
C THR A 172 -4.61 0.85 -1.78
N PHE A 173 -4.49 0.28 -2.99
CA PHE A 173 -4.26 -1.13 -3.24
C PHE A 173 -2.76 -1.42 -3.17
N ILE A 174 -2.37 -2.35 -2.29
CA ILE A 174 -0.97 -2.69 -2.04
C ILE A 174 -0.78 -4.16 -2.40
N ALA A 175 -0.07 -4.44 -3.48
CA ALA A 175 0.31 -5.80 -3.85
C ALA A 175 1.40 -6.32 -2.91
N LEU A 176 1.26 -7.56 -2.48
CA LEU A 176 2.07 -8.25 -1.49
C LEU A 176 2.43 -9.66 -1.99
N ASP A 177 3.49 -10.24 -1.44
CA ASP A 177 3.70 -11.69 -1.56
C ASP A 177 2.63 -12.44 -0.76
N GLY A 178 2.11 -13.54 -1.30
CA GLY A 178 1.19 -14.44 -0.60
C GLY A 178 1.93 -15.34 0.39
N ALA A 179 1.38 -15.53 1.60
CA ALA A 179 2.00 -16.36 2.64
C ALA A 179 2.18 -17.85 2.24
N GLY A 180 1.39 -18.34 1.27
CA GLY A 180 1.47 -19.70 0.72
C GLY A 180 2.13 -19.76 -0.67
N GLY A 181 2.78 -18.69 -1.12
CA GLY A 181 3.20 -18.51 -2.50
C GLY A 181 2.20 -17.68 -3.33
N GLY A 182 2.63 -17.26 -4.52
CA GLY A 182 1.87 -16.32 -5.35
C GLY A 182 1.81 -14.92 -4.74
N PHE A 183 0.75 -14.19 -5.05
CA PHE A 183 0.55 -12.80 -4.64
C PHE A 183 -0.76 -12.62 -3.89
N SER A 184 -0.78 -11.63 -3.01
CA SER A 184 -1.95 -11.18 -2.28
C SER A 184 -2.00 -9.65 -2.30
N PHE A 185 -2.99 -9.05 -1.65
CA PHE A 185 -3.03 -7.62 -1.49
C PHE A 185 -3.58 -7.20 -0.14
N SER A 186 -3.29 -5.95 0.22
CA SER A 186 -4.04 -5.22 1.23
C SER A 186 -4.68 -4.01 0.58
N LEU A 187 -5.87 -3.70 1.05
CA LEU A 187 -6.65 -2.58 0.55
C LEU A 187 -6.88 -1.61 1.71
N LEU A 188 -6.30 -0.41 1.61
CA LEU A 188 -6.38 0.62 2.63
C LEU A 188 -7.33 1.72 2.16
N LYS A 189 -8.26 2.13 3.02
CA LYS A 189 -9.04 3.35 2.81
C LYS A 189 -8.24 4.50 3.41
N ASP A 190 -7.84 5.42 2.56
CA ASP A 190 -7.02 6.57 2.93
C ASP A 190 -7.90 7.65 3.60
N GLN A 191 -7.35 8.34 4.61
CA GLN A 191 -8.05 9.41 5.34
C GLN A 191 -7.81 10.80 4.74
#